data_AF-A0A1B3NCT8-F1
#
_entry.id   AF-A0A1B3NCT8-F1
#
_cell.length_a   1.000
_cell.length_b   1.000
_cell.length_c   1.000
_cell.angle_alpha   90.00
_cell.angle_beta   90.00
_cell.angle_gamma   90.00
#
_symmetry.space_group_name_H-M   'P 1'
#
loop_
_entity.id
_entity.type
_entity.pdbx_description
1 polymer ?
#
loop_
_entity_poly.entity_id
_entity_poly.type
_entity_poly.pdbx_seq_one_letter_code
_entity_poly.pdbx_strand_id
1 'polypeptide(L)'
;MINYDDFIDRVRRLSNDKPDPDCPDKDWTDMRRPPGLPADTFWASWITGGTEGGNCWGSSALQPVSPEGEPEALYGLLAALEGADIRLSEYLAIKEDIVTGGHFSDDGHYGNSTRYAFKYISFDAVYDRLVEFGYAQAREAAPAP
;
A
#
# COMPACT_ATOMS: atom_id res chain seq x y z
N MET A 1 -25.19 -7.73 -3.38
CA MET A 1 -24.29 -7.12 -4.39
C MET A 1 -23.76 -5.84 -3.78
N ILE A 2 -22.45 -5.65 -3.80
CA ILE A 2 -21.77 -4.55 -3.08
C ILE A 2 -22.10 -3.21 -3.77
N ASN A 3 -22.47 -2.18 -2.99
CA ASN A 3 -22.64 -0.81 -3.49
C ASN A 3 -21.31 -0.03 -3.36
N TYR A 4 -21.10 0.94 -4.25
CA TYR A 4 -19.88 1.75 -4.29
C TYR A 4 -19.64 2.53 -2.99
N ASP A 5 -20.64 3.26 -2.50
CA ASP A 5 -20.48 4.09 -1.30
C ASP A 5 -20.21 3.22 -0.07
N ASP A 6 -20.94 2.11 0.07
CA ASP A 6 -20.73 1.13 1.14
C ASP A 6 -19.32 0.51 1.09
N PHE A 7 -18.83 0.20 -0.12
CA PHE A 7 -17.49 -0.32 -0.32
C PHE A 7 -16.44 0.70 0.10
N ILE A 8 -16.52 1.92 -0.44
CA ILE A 8 -15.57 3.01 -0.17
C ILE A 8 -15.54 3.35 1.32
N ASP A 9 -16.70 3.49 1.96
CA ASP A 9 -16.77 3.76 3.39
C ASP A 9 -16.16 2.64 4.23
N ARG A 10 -16.42 1.37 3.86
CA ARG A 10 -15.80 0.22 4.51
C ARG A 10 -14.28 0.24 4.38
N VAL A 11 -13.76 0.40 3.16
CA VAL A 11 -12.30 0.33 2.93
C VAL A 11 -11.57 1.55 3.49
N ARG A 12 -12.21 2.72 3.53
CA ARG A 12 -11.67 3.90 4.22
C ARG A 12 -11.59 3.68 5.72
N ARG A 13 -12.55 3.00 6.35
CA ARG A 13 -12.45 2.64 7.77
C ARG A 13 -11.28 1.69 8.00
N LEU A 14 -11.15 0.64 7.18
CA LEU A 14 -10.02 -0.29 7.25
C LEU A 14 -8.66 0.37 7.01
N SER A 15 -8.59 1.36 6.12
CA SER A 15 -7.34 2.09 5.83
C SER A 15 -7.01 3.19 6.83
N ASN A 16 -7.99 3.73 7.56
CA ASN A 16 -7.81 4.79 8.56
C ASN A 16 -7.73 4.26 10.00
N ASP A 17 -8.28 3.08 10.28
CA ASP A 17 -8.18 2.40 11.57
C ASP A 17 -6.86 1.63 11.71
N LYS A 18 -5.76 2.39 11.75
CA LYS A 18 -4.44 1.96 12.28
C LYS A 18 -3.75 0.75 11.60
N PRO A 19 -2.41 0.70 11.67
CA PRO A 19 -1.65 -0.44 11.20
C PRO A 19 -2.06 -1.72 11.94
N ASP A 20 -2.01 -2.81 11.19
CA ASP A 20 -2.26 -4.19 11.63
C ASP A 20 -1.70 -4.47 13.06
N PRO A 21 -2.57 -4.75 14.05
CA PRO A 21 -2.15 -5.05 15.41
C PRO A 21 -1.39 -6.38 15.56
N ASP A 22 -1.40 -7.25 14.54
CA ASP A 22 -0.76 -8.57 14.56
C ASP A 22 0.65 -8.60 13.93
N CYS A 23 1.23 -7.44 13.57
CA CYS A 23 2.64 -7.33 13.16
C CYS A 23 3.49 -6.53 14.18
N PRO A 24 3.67 -7.03 15.42
CA PRO A 24 4.28 -6.28 16.52
C PRO A 24 5.78 -5.95 16.35
N ASP A 25 6.45 -6.53 15.35
CA ASP A 25 7.91 -6.43 15.17
C ASP A 25 8.35 -5.43 14.09
N LYS A 26 7.44 -4.79 13.35
CA LYS A 26 7.84 -3.73 12.41
C LYS A 26 7.94 -2.40 13.15
N ASP A 27 9.13 -1.81 13.16
CA ASP A 27 9.33 -0.43 13.62
C ASP A 27 8.67 0.51 12.61
N TRP A 28 7.44 0.92 12.90
CA TRP A 28 6.54 1.62 11.97
C TRP A 28 7.01 3.02 11.55
N THR A 29 8.09 3.52 12.16
CA THR A 29 8.78 4.74 11.70
C THR A 29 9.39 4.61 10.31
N ASP A 30 9.58 3.38 9.80
CA ASP A 30 10.19 3.12 8.48
C ASP A 30 9.18 2.82 7.36
N MET A 31 7.90 2.61 7.65
CA MET A 31 6.86 2.53 6.60
C MET A 31 6.46 3.93 6.15
N ARG A 32 7.14 4.42 5.12
CA ARG A 32 6.88 5.76 4.58
C ARG A 32 5.87 5.72 3.45
N ARG A 33 4.75 6.44 3.60
CA ARG A 33 3.78 6.60 2.51
C ARG A 33 4.48 7.19 1.29
N PRO A 34 4.43 6.51 0.13
CA PRO A 34 5.02 7.05 -1.09
C PRO A 34 4.39 8.41 -1.44
N PRO A 35 5.20 9.41 -1.82
CA PRO A 35 4.69 10.73 -2.14
C PRO A 35 3.83 10.68 -3.41
N GLY A 36 2.73 11.43 -3.40
CA GLY A 36 1.85 11.55 -4.57
C GLY A 36 0.85 10.40 -4.77
N LEU A 37 0.75 9.44 -3.85
CA LEU A 37 -0.30 8.44 -3.91
C LEU A 37 -1.69 9.07 -3.70
N PRO A 38 -2.71 8.67 -4.48
CA PRO A 38 -4.10 9.05 -4.23
C PRO A 38 -4.54 8.73 -2.80
N ALA A 39 -5.48 9.51 -2.26
CA ALA A 39 -5.99 9.30 -0.91
C ALA A 39 -6.58 7.88 -0.71
N ASP A 40 -7.34 7.43 -1.71
CA ASP A 40 -8.09 6.16 -1.70
C ASP A 40 -7.28 5.02 -2.35
N THR A 41 -6.21 4.60 -1.67
CA THR A 41 -5.35 3.49 -2.12
C THR A 41 -4.95 2.57 -0.97
N PHE A 42 -4.93 1.27 -1.25
CA PHE A 42 -4.14 0.31 -0.47
C PHE A 42 -2.70 0.42 -0.92
N TRP A 43 -1.76 0.53 0.02
CA TRP A 43 -0.34 0.63 -0.32
C TRP A 43 0.52 -0.10 0.71
N ALA A 44 1.70 -0.49 0.27
CA ALA A 44 2.78 -0.96 1.13
C ALA A 44 4.11 -0.45 0.55
N SER A 45 5.02 -0.05 1.44
CA SER A 45 6.39 0.29 1.10
C SER A 45 7.36 -0.55 1.92
N TRP A 46 8.55 -0.78 1.39
CA TRP A 46 9.62 -1.48 2.07
C TRP A 46 10.97 -0.90 1.67
N ILE A 47 11.94 -1.01 2.56
CA ILE A 47 13.30 -0.51 2.33
C ILE A 47 13.99 -1.41 1.30
N THR A 48 14.67 -0.79 0.34
CA THR A 48 15.49 -1.48 -0.68
C THR A 48 16.97 -1.17 -0.57
N GLY A 49 17.34 -0.33 0.41
CA GLY A 49 18.70 0.03 0.73
C GLY A 49 18.80 1.50 1.11
N GLY A 50 20.01 2.02 1.12
CA GLY A 50 20.26 3.39 1.57
C GLY A 50 21.64 3.52 2.16
N THR A 51 21.90 4.66 2.78
CA THR A 51 23.12 4.96 3.50
C THR A 51 22.76 5.67 4.79
N GLU A 52 23.10 5.09 5.93
CA GLU A 52 23.18 5.80 7.19
C GLU A 52 24.42 6.69 7.16
N GLY A 53 24.15 7.98 7.29
CA GLY A 53 25.10 9.08 7.42
C GLY A 53 25.88 9.04 8.72
N GLY A 54 26.78 10.00 8.86
CA GLY A 54 27.54 10.20 10.10
C GLY A 54 26.66 10.74 11.23
N ASN A 55 27.24 10.92 12.41
CA ASN A 55 26.61 11.68 13.49
C ASN A 55 27.49 12.86 13.91
N CYS A 56 26.91 13.84 14.62
CA CYS A 56 27.61 15.05 15.09
C CYS A 56 28.78 14.78 16.05
N TRP A 57 28.99 13.52 16.45
CA TRP A 57 29.84 13.11 17.56
C TRP A 57 30.96 12.14 17.13
N GLY A 58 31.09 11.80 15.84
CA GLY A 58 32.13 10.89 15.39
C GLY A 58 32.26 10.77 13.88
N SER A 59 33.50 10.56 13.42
CA SER A 59 33.90 10.20 12.05
C SER A 59 33.60 8.73 11.73
N SER A 60 32.38 8.29 12.03
CA SER A 60 31.92 6.94 11.66
C SER A 60 31.82 6.84 10.14
N ALA A 61 32.29 5.72 9.58
CA ALA A 61 32.08 5.43 8.17
C ALA A 61 30.58 5.24 7.89
N LEU A 62 30.12 5.76 6.75
CA LEU A 62 28.76 5.58 6.25
C LEU A 62 28.39 4.09 6.27
N GLN A 63 27.28 3.74 6.90
CA GLN A 63 26.79 2.36 6.95
C GLN A 63 25.69 2.16 5.92
N PRO A 64 25.62 1.02 5.21
CA PRO A 64 24.50 0.74 4.32
C PRO A 64 23.24 0.43 5.13
N VAL A 65 22.09 0.93 4.67
CA VAL A 65 20.79 0.50 5.21
C VAL A 65 20.47 -0.88 4.64
N SER A 66 20.09 -1.82 5.50
CA SER A 66 19.73 -3.18 5.09
C SER A 66 18.40 -3.19 4.32
N PRO A 67 18.33 -3.85 3.15
CA PRO A 67 17.08 -4.01 2.44
C PRO A 67 16.13 -4.96 3.18
N GLU A 68 14.85 -4.67 3.09
CA GLU A 68 13.76 -5.51 3.55
C GLU A 68 13.25 -6.42 2.41
N GLY A 69 12.58 -7.51 2.79
CA GLY A 69 11.83 -8.33 1.83
C GLY A 69 10.60 -7.60 1.32
N GLU A 70 10.28 -7.78 0.03
CA GLU A 70 9.02 -7.32 -0.51
C GLU A 70 7.84 -7.98 0.25
N PRO A 71 6.83 -7.20 0.70
CA PRO A 71 5.64 -7.76 1.33
C PRO A 71 4.90 -8.69 0.37
N GLU A 72 4.55 -9.91 0.76
CA GLU A 72 3.89 -10.86 -0.16
C GLU A 72 2.46 -10.42 -0.55
N ALA A 73 1.77 -9.70 0.34
CA ALA A 73 0.38 -9.30 0.16
C ALA A 73 0.15 -7.81 0.50
N LEU A 74 -0.87 -7.23 -0.15
CA LEU A 74 -1.49 -6.00 0.30
C LEU A 74 -2.63 -6.38 1.25
N TYR A 75 -2.34 -6.44 2.54
CA TYR A 75 -3.32 -6.88 3.55
C TYR A 75 -4.61 -6.04 3.54
N GLY A 76 -4.52 -4.75 3.22
CA GLY A 76 -5.69 -3.91 3.02
C GLY A 76 -6.63 -4.41 1.91
N LEU A 77 -6.10 -4.98 0.82
CA LEU A 77 -6.92 -5.63 -0.21
C LEU A 77 -7.59 -6.89 0.35
N LEU A 78 -6.87 -7.74 1.07
CA LEU A 78 -7.44 -8.96 1.67
C LEU A 78 -8.61 -8.62 2.61
N ALA A 79 -8.44 -7.63 3.48
CA ALA A 79 -9.49 -7.16 4.39
C ALA A 79 -10.69 -6.53 3.66
N ALA A 80 -10.44 -5.84 2.54
CA ALA A 80 -11.49 -5.26 1.70
C ALA A 80 -12.35 -6.32 1.01
N LEU A 81 -11.72 -7.43 0.61
CA LEU A 81 -12.39 -8.55 -0.06
C LEU A 81 -13.00 -9.56 0.94
N GLU A 82 -12.70 -9.43 2.23
CA GLU A 82 -13.22 -10.33 3.25
C GLU A 82 -14.77 -10.34 3.25
N GLY A 83 -15.35 -11.55 3.18
CA GLY A 83 -16.78 -11.75 3.10
C GLY A 83 -17.39 -11.64 1.69
N ALA A 84 -16.62 -11.23 0.69
CA ALA A 84 -16.96 -11.50 -0.70
C ALA A 84 -16.46 -12.91 -1.05
N ASP A 85 -17.35 -13.79 -1.51
CA ASP A 85 -17.02 -15.17 -1.90
C ASP A 85 -16.29 -15.18 -3.26
N ILE A 86 -15.12 -14.53 -3.28
CA ILE A 86 -14.28 -14.31 -4.45
C ILE A 86 -13.44 -15.56 -4.68
N ARG A 87 -13.39 -16.00 -5.92
CA ARG A 87 -12.58 -17.16 -6.29
C ARG A 87 -11.10 -16.78 -6.23
N LEU A 88 -10.26 -17.73 -5.83
CA LEU A 88 -8.80 -17.52 -5.76
C LEU A 88 -8.23 -16.99 -7.08
N SER A 89 -8.71 -17.47 -8.23
CA SER A 89 -8.29 -16.99 -9.55
C SER A 89 -8.61 -15.52 -9.80
N GLU A 90 -9.73 -15.02 -9.28
CA GLU A 90 -10.15 -13.62 -9.41
C GLU A 90 -9.32 -12.73 -8.49
N TYR A 91 -9.04 -13.19 -7.28
CA TYR A 91 -8.11 -12.51 -6.38
C TYR A 91 -6.71 -12.38 -7.01
N LEU A 92 -6.19 -13.45 -7.61
CA LEU A 92 -4.90 -13.41 -8.31
C LEU A 92 -4.93 -12.43 -9.48
N ALA A 93 -6.01 -12.41 -10.28
CA ALA A 93 -6.17 -11.43 -11.35
C ALA A 93 -6.17 -9.97 -10.83
N ILE A 94 -6.86 -9.69 -9.72
CA ILE A 94 -6.82 -8.37 -9.07
C ILE A 94 -5.38 -8.05 -8.62
N LYS A 95 -4.71 -9.00 -7.98
CA LYS A 95 -3.36 -8.79 -7.45
C LYS A 95 -2.33 -8.57 -8.56
N GLU A 96 -2.45 -9.23 -9.71
CA GLU A 96 -1.46 -9.15 -10.79
C GLU A 96 -1.73 -7.99 -11.76
N ASP A 97 -3.01 -7.69 -12.03
CA ASP A 97 -3.35 -6.77 -13.13
C ASP A 97 -3.37 -5.29 -12.72
N ILE A 98 -3.73 -4.98 -11.47
CA ILE A 98 -3.97 -3.59 -11.02
C ILE A 98 -2.98 -3.11 -9.95
N VAL A 99 -2.04 -3.96 -9.53
CA VAL A 99 -0.95 -3.54 -8.65
C VAL A 99 0.01 -2.67 -9.45
N THR A 100 0.13 -1.41 -9.03
CA THR A 100 1.14 -0.50 -9.54
C THR A 100 2.28 -0.41 -8.54
N GLY A 101 3.52 -0.36 -9.02
CA GLY A 101 4.71 -0.25 -8.20
C GLY A 101 5.59 0.94 -8.57
N GLY A 102 6.51 1.28 -7.67
CA GLY A 102 7.49 2.31 -7.92
C GLY A 102 8.57 2.37 -6.85
N HIS A 103 9.39 3.41 -6.94
CA HIS A 103 10.48 3.68 -6.01
C HIS A 103 10.47 5.14 -5.57
N PHE A 104 10.92 5.40 -4.34
CA PHE A 104 11.21 6.75 -3.86
C PHE A 104 12.37 6.71 -2.88
N SER A 105 12.94 7.86 -2.58
CA SER A 105 13.97 8.01 -1.56
C SER A 105 13.58 9.07 -0.53
N ASP A 106 14.08 8.90 0.68
CA ASP A 106 14.08 9.92 1.71
C ASP A 106 15.52 10.29 2.04
N ASP A 107 15.86 11.56 1.86
CA ASP A 107 17.16 12.09 2.20
C ASP A 107 17.07 12.80 3.55
N GLY A 108 17.76 12.25 4.53
CA GLY A 108 17.85 12.80 5.87
C GLY A 108 19.06 13.72 6.06
N HIS A 109 19.30 14.10 7.31
CA HIS A 109 20.48 14.90 7.66
C HIS A 109 21.76 14.04 7.68
N TYR A 110 22.91 14.70 7.63
CA TYR A 110 24.24 14.06 7.78
C TYR A 110 24.61 13.01 6.72
N GLY A 111 23.99 13.08 5.55
CA GLY A 111 24.20 12.11 4.47
C GLY A 111 23.37 10.83 4.63
N ASN A 112 22.42 10.81 5.57
CA ASN A 112 21.40 9.77 5.64
C ASN A 112 20.57 9.78 4.35
N SER A 113 20.38 8.61 3.74
CA SER A 113 19.41 8.40 2.67
C SER A 113 18.81 7.01 2.79
N THR A 114 17.50 6.89 2.68
CA THR A 114 16.81 5.60 2.64
C THR A 114 16.07 5.47 1.33
N ARG A 115 16.22 4.33 0.66
CA ARG A 115 15.57 4.02 -0.62
C ARG A 115 14.45 3.03 -0.36
N TYR A 116 13.30 3.29 -0.95
CA TYR A 116 12.11 2.49 -0.79
C TYR A 116 11.63 2.00 -2.15
N ALA A 117 11.08 0.79 -2.16
CA ALA A 117 10.12 0.38 -3.17
C ALA A 117 8.72 0.39 -2.57
N PHE A 118 7.72 0.51 -3.42
CA PHE A 118 6.33 0.45 -3.00
C PHE A 118 5.46 -0.22 -4.04
N LYS A 119 4.31 -0.65 -3.58
CA LYS A 119 3.19 -1.05 -4.42
C LYS A 119 1.89 -0.53 -3.86
N TYR A 120 0.95 -0.24 -4.75
CA TYR A 120 -0.36 0.26 -4.38
C TYR A 120 -1.44 -0.20 -5.36
N ILE A 121 -2.68 -0.16 -4.88
CA ILE A 121 -3.90 -0.40 -5.67
C ILE A 121 -4.92 0.68 -5.25
N SER A 122 -5.60 1.31 -6.21
CA SER A 122 -6.69 2.23 -5.89
C SER A 122 -7.96 1.48 -5.50
N PHE A 123 -8.73 2.04 -4.57
CA PHE A 123 -10.03 1.47 -4.19
C PHE A 123 -10.95 1.38 -5.41
N ASP A 124 -10.86 2.36 -6.29
CA ASP A 124 -11.59 2.38 -7.54
C ASP A 124 -11.30 1.17 -8.43
N ALA A 125 -10.02 0.87 -8.66
CA ALA A 125 -9.65 -0.25 -9.51
C ALA A 125 -10.09 -1.59 -8.91
N VAL A 126 -10.06 -1.73 -7.57
CA VAL A 126 -10.62 -2.91 -6.90
C VAL A 126 -12.12 -3.01 -7.13
N TYR A 127 -12.85 -1.91 -6.94
CA TYR A 127 -14.29 -1.90 -7.14
C TYR A 127 -14.67 -2.24 -8.59
N ASP A 128 -13.94 -1.71 -9.57
CA ASP A 128 -14.19 -2.00 -10.98
C ASP A 128 -14.03 -3.49 -11.29
N ARG A 129 -13.01 -4.15 -10.73
CA ARG A 129 -12.86 -5.60 -10.82
C ARG A 129 -14.00 -6.35 -10.15
N LEU A 130 -14.48 -5.90 -8.99
CA LEU A 130 -15.65 -6.49 -8.33
C LEU A 130 -16.92 -6.37 -9.19
N VAL A 131 -17.08 -5.28 -9.94
CA VAL A 131 -18.18 -5.12 -10.91
C VAL A 131 -18.01 -6.08 -12.08
N GLU A 132 -16.82 -6.16 -12.67
CA GLU A 132 -16.52 -7.08 -13.79
C GLU A 132 -16.82 -8.54 -13.44
N PHE A 133 -16.50 -8.95 -12.21
CA PHE A 133 -16.76 -10.30 -11.72
C PHE A 133 -18.19 -10.52 -11.23
N GLY A 134 -19.02 -9.47 -11.16
CA GLY A 134 -20.43 -9.56 -10.78
C GLY A 134 -20.69 -9.55 -9.27
N TYR A 135 -19.71 -9.17 -8.44
CA TYR A 135 -19.85 -9.04 -6.99
C TYR A 135 -20.40 -7.66 -6.57
N ALA A 136 -20.19 -6.64 -7.39
CA ALA A 136 -20.59 -5.25 -7.12
C ALA A 136 -21.54 -4.67 -8.19
N GLN A 137 -22.28 -3.64 -7.79
CA GLN A 137 -23.19 -2.91 -8.68
C GLN A 137 -22.37 -2.01 -9.61
N ALA A 138 -22.78 -1.91 -10.88
CA ALA A 138 -22.19 -0.92 -11.78
C ALA A 138 -22.32 0.47 -11.17
N ARG A 139 -21.24 1.27 -11.28
CA ARG A 139 -21.27 2.66 -10.82
C ARG A 139 -22.35 3.41 -11.59
N GLU A 140 -23.25 4.09 -10.90
CA GLU A 140 -24.01 5.14 -11.55
C GLU A 140 -22.99 6.16 -12.05
N ALA A 141 -23.00 6.46 -13.35
CA ALA A 141 -22.11 7.48 -13.89
C ALA A 141 -22.33 8.77 -13.09
N ALA A 142 -21.28 9.28 -12.45
CA ALA A 142 -21.35 10.59 -11.83
C ALA A 142 -21.94 11.56 -12.87
N PRO A 143 -22.92 12.41 -12.50
CA PRO A 143 -23.38 13.44 -13.43
C PRO A 143 -22.15 14.19 -13.92
N ALA A 144 -22.00 14.25 -15.24
CA ALA A 144 -20.90 14.98 -15.87
C ALA A 144 -20.85 16.41 -15.28
N PRO A 145 -19.65 16.94 -15.01
CA PRO A 145 -19.49 18.25 -14.38
C PRO A 145 -20.15 19.38 -15.19
#